data_AF-D0LLY0-F1
#
_entry.id   AF-D0LLY0-F1
#
_cell.length_a   1.000
_cell.length_b   1.000
_cell.length_c   1.000
_cell.angle_alpha   90.00
_cell.angle_beta   90.00
_cell.angle_gamma   90.00
#
_symmetry.space_group_name_H-M   'P 1'
#
loop_
_entity.id
_entity.type
_entity.pdbx_description
1 polymer ?
#
loop_
_entity_poly.entity_id
_entity_poly.type
_entity_poly.pdbx_seq_one_letter_code
_entity_poly.pdbx_strand_id
1 'polypeptide(L)'
;MPVMLVIESIADLPFRERDPFRLLNLMPDAPHLVAADEGEAEPDEDAEPDDDDDDEGDTAADGFGDGFGVGPDYSYYGYGYARVGSLWLTAEGERDPRPPLRDVLLLAVHTPDDAEPERDDLLLEFWIDPEVVEEAGPDDDYAIHVPLSRFLEIWLPRISGGERAVVLALCNPHHTVLARPAGLPPMTLHYPLGDVTSWCDEAVDGLAGLGHLRLTADAWCVL
;
A
#
# COMPACT_ATOMS: atom_id res chain seq x y z
N MET A 1 2.47 -1.40 27.01
CA MET A 1 1.33 -0.48 26.91
C MET A 1 1.41 0.14 25.53
N PRO A 2 0.39 -0.01 24.68
CA PRO A 2 0.36 0.67 23.39
C PRO A 2 0.43 2.19 23.61
N VAL A 3 1.21 2.88 22.79
CA VAL A 3 1.29 4.34 22.81
C VAL A 3 0.10 4.84 22.01
N MET A 4 -0.88 5.47 22.67
CA MET A 4 -1.99 6.11 21.97
C MET A 4 -1.45 7.22 21.08
N LEU A 5 -1.84 7.21 19.80
CA LEU A 5 -1.42 8.20 18.82
C LEU A 5 -2.53 9.25 18.70
N VAL A 6 -2.28 10.48 19.15
CA VAL A 6 -3.19 11.60 18.92
C VAL A 6 -2.79 12.27 17.60
N ILE A 7 -3.65 12.20 16.58
CA ILE A 7 -3.45 12.87 15.29
C ILE A 7 -4.16 14.22 15.34
N GLU A 8 -3.45 15.27 15.74
CA GLU A 8 -4.00 16.64 15.79
C GLU A 8 -3.80 17.40 14.47
N SER A 9 -2.87 16.93 13.64
CA SER A 9 -2.53 17.55 12.38
C SER A 9 -2.00 16.54 11.35
N ILE A 10 -1.95 16.94 10.08
CA ILE A 10 -1.34 16.15 8.99
C ILE A 10 0.12 15.78 9.31
N ALA A 11 0.82 16.60 10.11
CA ALA A 11 2.21 16.33 10.51
C ALA A 11 2.33 15.19 11.53
N ASP A 12 1.24 14.79 12.17
CA ASP A 12 1.19 13.75 13.19
C ASP A 12 0.74 12.39 12.61
N LEU A 13 0.43 12.34 11.30
CA LEU A 13 0.18 11.09 10.60
C LEU A 13 1.37 10.13 10.79
N PRO A 14 1.15 8.82 10.98
CA PRO A 14 2.21 7.84 11.17
C PRO A 14 2.92 7.48 9.84
N PHE A 15 3.27 8.49 9.05
CA PHE A 15 3.94 8.37 7.76
C PHE A 15 5.45 8.21 7.98
N ARG A 16 5.94 6.97 7.82
CA ARG A 16 7.30 6.57 8.22
C ARG A 16 8.08 5.96 7.08
N GLU A 17 9.40 5.97 7.22
CA GLU A 17 10.31 5.26 6.33
C GLU A 17 10.09 3.75 6.46
N ARG A 18 10.05 3.05 5.33
CA ARG A 18 9.91 1.60 5.25
C ARG A 18 10.94 1.04 4.26
N ASP A 19 11.19 -0.26 4.38
CA ASP A 19 11.85 -1.01 3.32
C ASP A 19 11.01 -0.93 2.03
N PRO A 20 11.60 -0.65 0.85
CA PRO A 20 10.84 -0.44 -0.38
C PRO A 20 10.06 -1.67 -0.84
N PHE A 21 10.53 -2.89 -0.57
CA PHE A 21 9.80 -4.10 -0.94
C PHE A 21 8.60 -4.32 -0.03
N ARG A 22 8.76 -4.06 1.27
CA ARG A 22 7.61 -4.07 2.20
C ARG A 22 6.63 -2.93 1.89
N LEU A 23 7.13 -1.76 1.53
CA LEU A 23 6.31 -0.59 1.19
C LEU A 23 5.40 -0.86 0.00
N LEU A 24 5.89 -1.64 -0.98
CA LEU A 24 5.20 -1.95 -2.23
C LEU A 24 4.56 -3.35 -2.24
N ASN A 25 4.53 -4.02 -1.09
CA ASN A 25 3.98 -5.37 -0.95
C ASN A 25 4.62 -6.40 -1.91
N LEU A 26 5.93 -6.28 -2.17
CA LEU A 26 6.70 -7.12 -3.09
C LEU A 26 7.47 -8.25 -2.41
N MET A 27 7.36 -8.41 -1.08
CA MET A 27 7.97 -9.55 -0.40
C MET A 27 6.97 -10.71 -0.31
N PRO A 28 7.23 -11.85 -0.98
CA PRO A 28 6.33 -13.00 -0.94
C PRO A 28 6.28 -13.71 0.41
N ASP A 29 7.26 -13.49 1.30
CA ASP A 29 7.36 -14.19 2.58
C ASP A 29 7.87 -13.26 3.69
N ALA A 30 6.98 -12.52 4.35
CA ALA A 30 7.19 -12.24 5.76
C ALA A 30 6.54 -13.41 6.51
N PRO A 31 7.30 -14.25 7.25
CA PRO A 31 6.67 -15.25 8.09
C PRO A 31 5.82 -14.50 9.11
N HIS A 32 4.49 -14.64 9.01
CA HIS A 32 3.62 -14.46 10.15
C HIS A 32 4.11 -15.47 11.20
N LEU A 33 4.99 -15.04 12.11
CA LEU A 33 5.15 -15.64 13.43
C LEU A 33 3.72 -15.62 14.02
N VAL A 34 3.01 -16.72 14.26
CA VAL A 34 3.40 -17.99 14.85
C VAL A 34 2.52 -19.07 14.22
N ALA A 35 3.11 -20.20 13.82
CA ALA A 35 2.36 -21.43 13.59
C ALA A 35 1.60 -21.74 14.87
N ALA A 36 0.27 -21.69 14.83
CA ALA A 36 -0.53 -22.41 15.79
C ALA A 36 -0.15 -23.89 15.60
N ASP A 37 0.75 -24.34 16.48
CA ASP A 37 0.94 -25.74 16.84
C ASP A 37 -0.35 -26.21 17.52
N GLU A 38 -1.42 -26.35 16.73
CA GLU A 38 -2.53 -27.21 17.11
C GLU A 38 -2.12 -28.60 16.69
N GLY A 39 -1.40 -29.24 17.62
CA GLY A 39 -1.13 -30.66 17.54
C GLY A 39 -2.43 -31.42 17.26
N GLU A 40 -2.44 -32.08 16.11
CA GLU A 40 -3.33 -33.17 15.80
C GLU A 40 -3.29 -34.19 16.95
N ALA A 41 -4.33 -34.17 17.77
CA ALA A 41 -4.74 -35.31 18.56
C ALA A 41 -6.05 -35.79 17.96
N GLU A 42 -5.98 -36.66 16.96
CA GLU A 42 -7.12 -37.50 16.61
C GLU A 42 -7.43 -38.44 17.79
N PRO A 43 -8.71 -38.62 18.13
CA PRO A 43 -9.15 -39.91 18.61
C PRO A 43 -10.28 -40.46 17.75
N ASP A 44 -9.99 -41.64 17.22
CA ASP A 44 -10.84 -42.83 17.22
C ASP A 44 -12.24 -42.73 16.60
N GLU A 45 -12.29 -43.26 15.38
CA GLU A 45 -13.32 -44.14 14.84
C GLU A 45 -14.27 -44.73 15.91
N ASP A 46 -15.56 -44.38 15.83
CA ASP A 46 -16.74 -45.26 16.04
C ASP A 46 -17.95 -44.45 16.53
N ALA A 47 -18.73 -43.88 15.60
CA ALA A 47 -20.11 -43.50 15.85
C ALA A 47 -20.95 -43.80 14.59
N GLU A 48 -21.84 -44.78 14.72
CA GLU A 48 -22.78 -45.21 13.68
C GLU A 48 -23.82 -44.12 13.32
N PRO A 49 -24.40 -44.16 12.11
CA PRO A 49 -25.36 -43.16 11.65
C PRO A 49 -26.76 -43.45 12.21
N ASP A 50 -27.32 -42.50 12.94
CA ASP A 50 -28.76 -42.43 13.15
C ASP A 50 -29.37 -41.49 12.09
N ASP A 51 -30.18 -42.10 11.23
CA ASP A 51 -31.18 -41.44 10.40
C ASP A 51 -32.13 -40.63 11.30
N ASP A 52 -32.38 -39.36 10.98
CA ASP A 52 -33.73 -38.79 10.83
C ASP A 52 -33.70 -37.24 10.77
N ASP A 53 -34.65 -36.74 9.99
CA ASP A 53 -35.27 -35.40 9.99
C ASP A 53 -34.73 -34.29 9.07
N ASP A 54 -35.51 -34.12 7.99
CA ASP A 54 -35.70 -32.93 7.19
C ASP A 54 -35.93 -31.67 8.06
N ASP A 55 -35.10 -30.64 7.90
CA ASP A 55 -35.47 -29.27 8.28
C ASP A 55 -34.94 -28.27 7.24
N GLU A 56 -35.86 -27.75 6.42
CA GLU A 56 -35.64 -26.60 5.53
C GLU A 56 -35.56 -25.32 6.38
N GLY A 57 -34.35 -24.97 6.82
CA GLY A 57 -34.05 -23.76 7.56
C GLY A 57 -33.09 -22.83 6.82
N ASP A 58 -33.64 -21.97 5.97
CA ASP A 58 -32.99 -20.80 5.38
C ASP A 58 -32.45 -19.86 6.48
N THR A 59 -31.13 -19.84 6.68
CA THR A 59 -30.43 -18.74 7.37
C THR A 59 -29.09 -18.47 6.69
N ALA A 60 -29.10 -17.42 5.87
CA ALA A 60 -27.91 -16.67 5.52
C ALA A 60 -27.41 -15.95 6.78
N ALA A 61 -26.22 -16.33 7.26
CA ALA A 61 -25.42 -15.55 8.20
C ALA A 61 -23.94 -15.94 8.02
N ASP A 62 -23.21 -15.08 7.31
CA ASP A 62 -21.85 -14.65 7.60
C ASP A 62 -20.86 -15.69 8.12
N GLY A 63 -20.40 -16.56 7.21
CA GLY A 63 -19.09 -17.18 7.32
C GLY A 63 -18.02 -16.19 6.86
N PHE A 64 -17.55 -15.31 7.76
CA PHE A 64 -16.23 -14.71 7.61
C PHE A 64 -15.22 -15.83 7.72
N GLY A 65 -14.82 -16.37 6.57
CA GLY A 65 -13.71 -17.30 6.49
C GLY A 65 -12.42 -16.55 6.77
N ASP A 66 -11.79 -16.89 7.87
CA ASP A 66 -10.39 -16.72 8.23
C ASP A 66 -9.50 -17.49 7.23
N GLY A 67 -9.58 -17.03 5.98
CA GLY A 67 -8.69 -17.42 4.89
C GLY A 67 -7.53 -16.46 4.84
N PHE A 68 -6.54 -16.63 5.72
CA PHE A 68 -5.18 -16.13 5.46
C PHE A 68 -4.60 -16.92 4.28
N GLY A 69 -5.06 -16.57 3.07
CA GLY A 69 -4.60 -17.14 1.83
C GLY A 69 -3.13 -16.81 1.63
N VAL A 70 -2.31 -17.84 1.38
CA VAL A 70 -0.96 -17.70 0.83
C VAL A 70 -1.10 -17.18 -0.61
N GLY A 71 -1.21 -15.85 -0.73
CA GLY A 71 -1.36 -15.11 -1.97
C GLY A 71 -1.02 -13.64 -1.73
N PRO A 72 -0.74 -12.86 -2.79
CA PRO A 72 -0.48 -11.42 -2.62
C PRO A 72 -1.66 -10.77 -1.91
N ASP A 73 -1.38 -10.02 -0.84
CA ASP A 73 -2.37 -9.23 -0.12
C ASP A 73 -2.85 -8.10 -1.05
N TYR A 74 -3.98 -8.34 -1.73
CA TYR A 74 -4.63 -7.37 -2.59
C TYR A 74 -5.26 -6.21 -1.79
N SER A 75 -5.30 -6.32 -0.47
CA SER A 75 -5.84 -5.35 0.50
C SER A 75 -4.73 -4.60 1.26
N TYR A 76 -3.53 -4.49 0.71
CA TYR A 76 -2.47 -3.72 1.35
C TYR A 76 -2.77 -2.20 1.32
N TYR A 77 -3.21 -1.66 2.45
CA TYR A 77 -3.49 -0.23 2.68
C TYR A 77 -2.29 0.57 3.22
N GLY A 78 -1.08 0.00 3.13
CA GLY A 78 0.08 0.56 3.80
C GLY A 78 0.70 1.76 3.09
N TYR A 79 0.71 2.91 3.76
CA TYR A 79 1.40 4.11 3.31
C TYR A 79 2.77 4.30 3.95
N GLY A 80 3.64 5.05 3.29
CA GLY A 80 4.94 5.44 3.80
C GLY A 80 5.87 5.95 2.71
N TYR A 81 7.15 6.04 3.05
CA TYR A 81 8.18 6.42 2.10
C TYR A 81 9.39 5.49 2.16
N ALA A 82 10.16 5.45 1.07
CA ALA A 82 11.41 4.71 1.00
C ALA A 82 12.43 5.47 0.15
N ARG A 83 13.71 5.30 0.47
CA ARG A 83 14.81 5.77 -0.38
C ARG A 83 15.27 4.64 -1.29
N VAL A 84 15.27 4.90 -2.58
CA VAL A 84 15.54 3.91 -3.61
C VAL A 84 16.72 4.38 -4.46
N GLY A 85 17.80 3.60 -4.50
CA GLY A 85 18.98 3.95 -5.30
C GLY A 85 18.75 3.91 -6.82
N SER A 86 17.81 3.07 -7.29
CA SER A 86 17.46 2.91 -8.69
C SER A 86 16.01 2.48 -8.86
N LEU A 87 15.22 3.22 -9.64
CA LEU A 87 13.81 2.93 -9.88
C LEU A 87 13.47 3.06 -11.37
N TRP A 88 12.84 2.04 -11.94
CA TRP A 88 12.32 2.08 -13.30
C TRP A 88 10.86 2.51 -13.30
N LEU A 89 10.54 3.47 -14.16
CA LEU A 89 9.16 3.85 -14.46
C LEU A 89 8.84 3.39 -15.87
N THR A 90 7.74 2.66 -16.02
CA THR A 90 7.29 2.11 -17.31
C THR A 90 5.84 2.51 -17.54
N ALA A 91 5.54 3.01 -18.74
CA ALA A 91 4.15 3.21 -19.15
C ALA A 91 3.56 1.91 -19.71
N GLU A 92 2.26 1.69 -19.56
CA GLU A 92 1.60 0.54 -20.19
C GLU A 92 1.83 0.54 -21.71
N GLY A 93 2.18 -0.63 -22.25
CA GLY A 93 2.50 -0.79 -23.67
C GLY A 93 3.86 -0.25 -24.11
N GLU A 94 4.65 0.36 -23.22
CA GLU A 94 6.02 0.79 -23.51
C GLU A 94 6.94 -0.45 -23.65
N ARG A 95 7.51 -0.64 -24.85
CA ARG A 95 8.38 -1.80 -25.16
C ARG A 95 9.82 -1.63 -24.69
N ASP A 96 10.31 -0.39 -24.70
CA ASP A 96 11.67 -0.06 -24.32
C ASP A 96 11.66 0.68 -22.98
N PRO A 97 12.21 0.09 -21.91
CA PRO A 97 12.21 0.73 -20.60
C PRO A 97 13.08 1.99 -20.63
N ARG A 98 12.57 3.07 -20.04
CA ARG A 98 13.34 4.31 -19.83
C ARG A 98 14.55 4.04 -18.95
N PRO A 99 15.62 4.86 -19.03
CA PRO A 99 16.71 4.80 -18.07
C PRO A 99 16.17 4.93 -16.64
N PRO A 100 16.72 4.18 -15.66
CA PRO A 100 16.25 4.26 -14.29
C PRO A 100 16.48 5.64 -13.69
N LEU A 101 15.52 6.08 -12.89
CA LEU A 101 15.71 7.17 -11.95
C LEU A 101 16.71 6.74 -10.87
N ARG A 102 17.53 7.68 -10.40
CA ARG A 102 18.56 7.46 -9.39
C ARG A 102 18.34 8.35 -8.19
N ASP A 103 18.71 7.86 -7.02
CA ASP A 103 18.58 8.58 -5.74
C ASP A 103 17.15 9.10 -5.55
N VAL A 104 16.18 8.20 -5.52
CA VAL A 104 14.74 8.49 -5.52
C VAL A 104 14.16 8.46 -4.11
N LEU A 105 13.31 9.44 -3.79
CA LEU A 105 12.36 9.35 -2.70
C LEU A 105 11.04 8.81 -3.24
N LEU A 106 10.71 7.57 -2.89
CA LEU A 106 9.46 6.92 -3.25
C LEU A 106 8.42 7.16 -2.15
N LEU A 107 7.25 7.67 -2.52
CA LEU A 107 6.10 7.83 -1.61
C LEU A 107 4.98 6.88 -2.05
N ALA A 108 4.59 5.95 -1.19
CA ALA A 108 3.39 5.15 -1.40
C ALA A 108 2.25 5.76 -0.59
N VAL A 109 1.22 6.22 -1.30
CA VAL A 109 0.01 6.83 -0.72
C VAL A 109 -1.22 6.35 -1.48
N HIS A 110 -2.34 6.26 -0.78
CA HIS A 110 -3.60 5.76 -1.33
C HIS A 110 -4.55 6.92 -1.62
N THR A 111 -5.43 6.75 -2.61
CA THR A 111 -6.60 7.60 -2.82
C THR A 111 -7.86 6.75 -2.67
N PRO A 112 -8.99 7.32 -2.20
CA PRO A 112 -10.24 6.56 -2.11
C PRO A 112 -10.69 6.05 -3.49
N ASP A 113 -11.22 4.83 -3.51
CA ASP A 113 -11.69 4.16 -4.74
C ASP A 113 -12.82 4.94 -5.41
N ASP A 114 -13.74 5.49 -4.61
CA ASP A 114 -14.91 6.23 -5.08
C ASP A 114 -14.71 7.76 -4.99
N ALA A 115 -13.46 8.24 -4.93
CA ALA A 115 -13.20 9.67 -4.90
C ALA A 115 -13.68 10.34 -6.20
N GLU A 116 -14.46 11.42 -6.07
CA GLU A 116 -14.71 12.28 -7.23
C GLU A 116 -13.38 12.92 -7.67
N PRO A 117 -13.06 12.92 -8.98
CA PRO A 117 -11.83 13.54 -9.47
C PRO A 117 -11.79 15.04 -9.12
N GLU A 118 -10.82 15.44 -8.32
CA GLU A 118 -10.55 16.86 -8.07
C GLU A 118 -9.78 17.49 -9.23
N ARG A 119 -9.98 18.79 -9.44
CA ARG A 119 -9.60 19.45 -10.70
C ARG A 119 -8.08 19.62 -10.88
N ASP A 120 -7.20 19.34 -9.94
CA ASP A 120 -5.76 19.59 -10.10
C ASP A 120 -4.97 19.04 -8.91
N ASP A 121 -5.63 18.20 -8.12
CA ASP A 121 -5.17 17.67 -6.85
C ASP A 121 -5.82 16.30 -6.62
N LEU A 122 -5.33 15.55 -5.64
CA LEU A 122 -5.85 14.25 -5.27
C LEU A 122 -6.25 14.23 -3.80
N LEU A 123 -7.37 13.58 -3.49
CA LEU A 123 -7.70 13.25 -2.11
C LEU A 123 -6.95 11.98 -1.71
N LEU A 124 -6.08 12.08 -0.71
CA LEU A 124 -5.38 10.94 -0.14
C LEU A 124 -6.19 10.33 0.99
N GLU A 125 -6.06 9.02 1.18
CA GLU A 125 -6.65 8.25 2.25
C GLU A 125 -5.59 7.57 3.11
N PHE A 126 -5.66 7.78 4.42
CA PHE A 126 -4.78 7.18 5.40
C PHE A 126 -5.59 6.39 6.42
N TRP A 127 -5.58 5.07 6.29
CA TRP A 127 -6.19 4.15 7.26
C TRP A 127 -5.41 4.20 8.58
N ILE A 128 -6.13 4.34 9.67
CA ILE A 128 -5.60 4.43 11.04
C ILE A 128 -5.98 3.15 11.76
N ASP A 129 -4.98 2.52 12.36
CA ASP A 129 -5.16 1.31 13.16
C ASP A 129 -6.15 1.59 14.31
N PRO A 130 -7.25 0.82 14.45
CA PRO A 130 -8.22 1.03 15.52
C PRO A 130 -7.58 0.91 16.92
N GLU A 131 -6.50 0.14 17.07
CA GLU A 131 -5.78 0.04 18.36
C GLU A 131 -5.16 1.37 18.83
N VAL A 132 -4.97 2.34 17.92
CA VAL A 132 -4.43 3.66 18.27
C VAL A 132 -5.49 4.73 18.49
N VAL A 133 -6.77 4.42 18.28
CA VAL A 133 -7.91 5.35 18.41
C VAL A 133 -8.70 5.02 19.68
N GLU A 134 -8.72 5.94 20.65
CA GLU A 134 -9.29 5.70 22.00
C GLU A 134 -10.80 5.37 21.99
N GLU A 135 -11.55 5.93 21.03
CA GLU A 135 -13.01 5.76 20.92
C GLU A 135 -13.41 4.68 19.89
N ALA A 136 -12.45 3.96 19.31
CA ALA A 136 -12.74 2.95 18.30
C ALA A 136 -13.45 1.73 18.88
N GLY A 137 -14.60 1.38 18.28
CA GLY A 137 -15.14 0.04 18.39
C GLY A 137 -14.21 -0.99 17.70
N PRO A 138 -14.31 -2.28 18.07
CA PRO A 138 -13.51 -3.34 17.47
C PRO A 138 -13.76 -3.52 15.96
N ASP A 139 -14.87 -3.00 15.44
CA ASP A 139 -15.30 -3.11 14.05
C ASP A 139 -15.29 -1.76 13.31
N ASP A 140 -14.73 -0.71 13.92
CA ASP A 140 -14.70 0.62 13.33
C ASP A 140 -13.40 0.83 12.53
N ASP A 141 -13.53 1.06 11.22
CA ASP A 141 -12.41 1.52 10.42
C ASP A 141 -12.32 3.04 10.41
N TYR A 142 -11.12 3.56 10.64
CA TYR A 142 -10.86 5.01 10.62
C TYR A 142 -9.93 5.36 9.46
N ALA A 143 -10.37 6.31 8.64
CA ALA A 143 -9.56 6.89 7.58
C ALA A 143 -9.49 8.41 7.72
N ILE A 144 -8.29 8.96 7.49
CA ILE A 144 -8.08 10.40 7.39
C ILE A 144 -7.92 10.77 5.92
N HIS A 145 -8.73 11.73 5.46
CA HIS A 145 -8.64 12.25 4.11
C HIS A 145 -7.88 13.58 4.07
N VAL A 146 -6.92 13.69 3.16
CA VAL A 146 -6.05 14.88 3.03
C VAL A 146 -5.77 15.19 1.56
N PRO A 147 -5.86 16.45 1.11
CA PRO A 147 -5.39 16.83 -0.22
C PRO A 147 -3.89 16.55 -0.39
N LEU A 148 -3.50 15.93 -1.52
CA LEU A 148 -2.12 15.58 -1.83
C LEU A 148 -1.22 16.82 -1.80
N SER A 149 -1.66 17.94 -2.37
CA SER A 149 -0.90 19.20 -2.34
C SER A 149 -0.53 19.61 -0.91
N ARG A 150 -1.49 19.53 0.02
CA ARG A 150 -1.29 19.89 1.43
C ARG A 150 -0.41 18.88 2.15
N PHE A 151 -0.59 17.59 1.86
CA PHE A 151 0.28 16.54 2.37
C PHE A 151 1.74 16.77 1.95
N LEU A 152 1.98 17.02 0.65
CA LEU A 152 3.33 17.24 0.11
C LEU A 152 3.98 18.51 0.68
N GLU A 153 3.24 19.61 0.82
CA GLU A 153 3.73 20.85 1.44
C GLU A 153 4.28 20.62 2.86
N ILE A 154 3.61 19.75 3.61
CA ILE A 154 3.95 19.41 4.99
C ILE A 154 5.07 18.37 5.02
N TRP A 155 4.88 17.23 4.37
CA TRP A 155 5.75 16.07 4.57
C TRP A 155 7.06 16.14 3.80
N LEU A 156 7.06 16.62 2.55
CA LEU A 156 8.28 16.58 1.73
C LEU A 156 9.47 17.29 2.38
N PRO A 157 9.36 18.52 2.92
CA PRO A 157 10.49 19.18 3.58
C PRO A 157 11.04 18.42 4.79
N ARG A 158 10.24 17.53 5.40
CA ARG A 158 10.63 16.75 6.58
C ARG A 158 11.38 15.48 6.22
N ILE A 159 11.06 14.88 5.07
CA ILE A 159 11.57 13.55 4.68
C ILE A 159 12.61 13.62 3.55
N SER A 160 12.64 14.70 2.77
CA SER A 160 13.65 14.88 1.73
C SER A 160 15.03 15.07 2.35
N GLY A 161 16.02 14.30 1.89
CA GLY A 161 17.39 14.29 2.37
C GLY A 161 18.47 14.52 1.30
N GLY A 162 18.09 14.80 0.05
CA GLY A 162 19.02 15.06 -1.07
C GLY A 162 18.76 14.23 -2.33
N GLU A 163 17.60 13.59 -2.38
CA GLU A 163 17.13 12.80 -3.51
C GLU A 163 16.97 13.68 -4.76
N ARG A 164 17.22 13.09 -5.93
CA ARG A 164 17.14 13.80 -7.22
C ARG A 164 15.72 13.90 -7.74
N ALA A 165 14.86 12.99 -7.31
CA ALA A 165 13.48 12.89 -7.76
C ALA A 165 12.59 12.33 -6.64
N VAL A 166 11.33 12.74 -6.67
CA VAL A 166 10.25 12.14 -5.89
C VAL A 166 9.38 11.35 -6.86
N VAL A 167 8.96 10.16 -6.46
CA VAL A 167 8.02 9.34 -7.23
C VAL A 167 6.83 9.02 -6.34
N LEU A 168 5.62 9.29 -6.83
CA LEU A 168 4.39 8.86 -6.19
C LEU A 168 4.01 7.46 -6.72
N ALA A 169 3.85 6.50 -5.82
CA ALA A 169 3.15 5.24 -6.07
C ALA A 169 1.72 5.41 -5.53
N LEU A 170 0.76 5.48 -6.44
CA LEU A 170 -0.65 5.75 -6.15
C LEU A 170 -1.50 4.55 -6.59
N CYS A 171 -2.44 4.13 -5.75
CA CYS A 171 -3.61 3.38 -6.20
C CYS A 171 -4.69 4.38 -6.64
N ASN A 172 -5.43 4.09 -7.70
CA ASN A 172 -6.61 4.83 -8.12
C ASN A 172 -6.45 6.36 -8.31
N PRO A 173 -5.38 6.89 -8.96
CA PRO A 173 -5.24 8.34 -9.13
C PRO A 173 -6.25 8.97 -10.10
N HIS A 174 -7.23 8.21 -10.61
CA HIS A 174 -8.34 8.68 -11.46
C HIS A 174 -7.91 9.51 -12.68
N HIS A 175 -6.72 9.20 -13.23
CA HIS A 175 -6.06 9.94 -14.33
C HIS A 175 -5.95 11.45 -14.06
N THR A 176 -5.84 11.84 -12.79
CA THR A 176 -5.81 13.24 -12.38
C THR A 176 -4.52 13.91 -12.79
N VAL A 177 -4.63 15.07 -13.46
CA VAL A 177 -3.46 15.88 -13.84
C VAL A 177 -3.18 16.87 -12.72
N LEU A 178 -2.09 16.62 -11.99
CA LEU A 178 -1.68 17.46 -10.87
C LEU A 178 -1.12 18.82 -11.32
N ALA A 179 -1.50 19.89 -10.63
CA ALA A 179 -0.71 21.11 -10.63
C ALA A 179 0.54 20.91 -9.75
N ARG A 180 1.57 21.75 -9.91
CA ARG A 180 2.74 21.71 -9.01
C ARG A 180 2.37 22.33 -7.64
N PRO A 181 2.35 21.56 -6.52
CA PRO A 181 2.10 22.15 -5.21
C PRO A 181 3.04 23.31 -4.88
N ALA A 182 2.49 24.33 -4.23
CA ALA A 182 3.26 25.45 -3.74
C ALA A 182 4.30 24.98 -2.70
N GLY A 183 5.49 25.56 -2.74
CA GLY A 183 6.54 25.22 -1.78
C GLY A 183 7.25 23.88 -2.04
N LEU A 184 6.90 23.16 -3.12
CA LEU A 184 7.71 22.03 -3.57
C LEU A 184 9.15 22.48 -3.81
N PRO A 185 10.14 21.80 -3.21
CA PRO A 185 11.53 21.99 -3.54
C PRO A 185 11.76 21.83 -5.07
N PRO A 186 12.87 22.34 -5.62
CA PRO A 186 13.16 22.29 -7.07
C PRO A 186 13.45 20.88 -7.60
N MET A 187 13.07 19.82 -6.86
CA MET A 187 13.16 18.44 -7.30
C MET A 187 12.07 18.12 -8.33
N THR A 188 12.38 17.12 -9.15
CA THR A 188 11.47 16.55 -10.13
C THR A 188 10.47 15.64 -9.41
N LEU A 189 9.18 15.88 -9.60
CA LEU A 189 8.12 15.01 -9.06
C LEU A 189 7.52 14.18 -10.20
N HIS A 190 7.68 12.86 -10.13
CA HIS A 190 7.02 11.92 -11.03
C HIS A 190 5.74 11.42 -10.39
N TYR A 191 4.66 11.41 -11.16
CA TYR A 191 3.38 10.87 -10.73
C TYR A 191 2.71 10.08 -11.86
N PRO A 192 1.95 9.03 -11.52
CA PRO A 192 1.27 8.19 -12.48
C PRO A 192 -0.04 8.83 -12.96
N LEU A 193 -0.42 8.52 -14.20
CA LEU A 193 -1.82 8.53 -14.64
C LEU A 193 -2.26 7.06 -14.69
N GLY A 194 -3.37 6.74 -14.03
CA GLY A 194 -3.79 5.35 -13.81
C GLY A 194 -3.04 4.67 -12.66
N ASP A 195 -3.47 3.46 -12.33
CA ASP A 195 -2.99 2.73 -11.16
C ASP A 195 -1.52 2.35 -11.26
N VAL A 196 -0.80 2.45 -10.15
CA VAL A 196 0.56 1.93 -10.06
C VAL A 196 0.52 0.47 -9.68
N THR A 197 0.97 -0.37 -10.62
CA THR A 197 1.38 -1.73 -10.32
C THR A 197 2.89 -1.75 -10.07
N SER A 198 3.32 -2.52 -9.08
CA SER A 198 4.73 -2.67 -8.77
C SER A 198 5.20 -4.08 -9.12
N TRP A 199 6.45 -4.19 -9.56
CA TRP A 199 7.08 -5.46 -9.86
C TRP A 199 8.54 -5.42 -9.42
N CYS A 200 8.99 -6.53 -8.84
CA CYS A 200 10.41 -6.77 -8.62
C CYS A 200 10.92 -7.65 -9.75
N ASP A 201 11.73 -7.09 -10.65
CA ASP A 201 12.36 -7.90 -11.68
C ASP A 201 13.38 -8.83 -11.06
N GLU A 202 13.24 -10.14 -11.31
CA GLU A 202 14.29 -11.09 -10.99
C GLU A 202 15.59 -10.64 -11.63
N ALA A 203 16.68 -10.72 -10.86
CA ALA A 203 18.00 -10.48 -11.41
C ALA A 203 18.23 -11.46 -12.56
N VAL A 204 18.34 -10.96 -13.79
CA VAL A 204 18.69 -11.78 -14.94
C VAL A 204 20.01 -12.49 -14.64
N ASP A 205 20.02 -13.83 -14.79
CA ASP A 205 21.17 -14.69 -14.52
C ASP A 205 22.48 -14.07 -15.03
N GLY A 206 23.40 -13.77 -14.10
CA GLY A 206 24.73 -13.23 -14.39
C GLY A 206 25.04 -11.84 -13.79
N LEU A 207 24.04 -11.12 -13.30
CA LEU A 207 24.22 -9.89 -12.51
C LEU A 207 23.81 -10.15 -11.07
N ALA A 208 24.77 -10.52 -10.23
CA ALA A 208 24.53 -10.74 -8.82
C ALA A 208 23.93 -9.48 -8.15
N GLY A 209 22.69 -9.59 -7.65
CA GLY A 209 22.50 -9.32 -6.22
C GLY A 209 21.27 -8.53 -5.78
N LEU A 210 20.58 -7.75 -6.61
CA LEU A 210 19.36 -7.04 -6.19
C LEU A 210 18.42 -6.90 -7.39
N GLY A 211 17.20 -7.42 -7.27
CA GLY A 211 16.15 -7.23 -8.26
C GLY A 211 15.92 -5.75 -8.56
N HIS A 212 15.51 -5.44 -9.79
CA HIS A 212 15.23 -4.06 -10.17
C HIS A 212 13.81 -3.71 -9.78
N LEU A 213 13.65 -2.63 -9.01
CA LEU A 213 12.33 -2.13 -8.66
C LEU A 213 11.74 -1.38 -9.85
N ARG A 214 10.58 -1.84 -10.32
CA ARG A 214 9.86 -1.26 -11.44
C ARG A 214 8.43 -0.91 -11.02
N LEU A 215 8.01 0.30 -11.38
CA LEU A 215 6.64 0.75 -11.26
C LEU A 215 6.05 0.94 -12.66
N THR A 216 4.87 0.39 -12.86
CA THR A 216 4.11 0.49 -14.11
C THR A 216 2.82 1.25 -13.84
N ALA A 217 2.45 2.14 -14.75
CA ALA A 217 1.19 2.86 -14.78
C ALA A 217 0.79 3.13 -16.24
N ASP A 218 -0.43 3.57 -16.53
CA ASP A 218 -0.84 3.89 -17.91
C ASP A 218 0.10 4.92 -18.54
N ALA A 219 0.45 5.96 -17.77
CA ALA A 219 1.46 6.93 -18.15
C ALA A 219 2.15 7.55 -16.93
N TRP A 220 3.31 8.16 -17.16
CA TRP A 220 4.05 8.91 -16.14
C TRP A 220 4.18 10.37 -16.54
N CYS A 221 3.74 11.25 -15.64
CA CYS A 221 3.88 12.70 -15.76
C CYS A 221 5.01 13.21 -14.86
N VAL A 222 5.44 14.45 -15.13
CA VAL A 222 6.58 15.08 -14.45
C VAL A 222 6.25 16.55 -14.14
N LEU A 223 6.48 16.97 -12.89
CA LEU A 223 6.34 18.34 -12.41
C LEU A 223 7.66 18.96 -11.95
#